data_AF-A0A495J0K9-F1
#
_entry.id   AF-A0A495J0K9-F1
#
_cell.length_a   1.000
_cell.length_b   1.000
_cell.length_c   1.000
_cell.angle_alpha   90.00
_cell.angle_beta   90.00
_cell.angle_gamma   90.00
#
_symmetry.space_group_name_H-M   'P 1'
#
loop_
_entity.id
_entity.type
_entity.pdbx_description
1 polymer ?
#
loop_
_entity_poly.entity_id
_entity_poly.type
_entity_poly.pdbx_seq_one_letter_code
_entity_poly.pdbx_strand_id
1 'polypeptide(L)'
;MKTKSLFIAVLFCAVNFSTAMAQTAPSFAAAQSFAVLGSSTITNTGGTIVTGNMGVSAGTAITGFLPGTLSGLKYSGAPSIAGPAQASATDVYLNLKAQTSLTTTNLTGKVLGETAGAITLSPGIYTFSSSAQLNATLTLDDSSNPNAVFIFQIGSTLTTASYAKVVMKSGGKGKNVFWQIGSSATIGTYTNFTGNILALASITMTTGATTTGKLFALTAAVTMDSNIVEGGDLTGAPQIVDADGDGVADNLDDYPNDATKAFNNYSTKGAGATVAFEDQWPAKGDFDMNDVVVLQKYNVITNAKNVVVQVIGYYTLLATGGNYGNGFSVQFPIPTASVSGLTGGTLEAGQDKAVVVLFTNMRSETSAWNTVPGATQGASKTYNITFNVANGPTLSAFGTDYNPFIVNMVGTSRREVHLAGKTPTILADQTVFGTLDDNTNIAAGRYYVTKTGLPYAISVPTTFNYPIEGTDISKAFTHFAEWATSGGVNYIDWYSNTAADYRNPSLIYSK
;
A
#
# COMPACT_ATOMS: atom_id res chain seq x y z
N MET A 1 8.03 -61.35 -86.08
CA MET A 1 7.70 -60.38 -85.01
C MET A 1 8.72 -60.52 -83.90
N LYS A 2 9.51 -59.48 -83.60
CA LYS A 2 10.46 -59.44 -82.49
C LYS A 2 9.78 -58.76 -81.29
N THR A 3 9.46 -59.50 -80.23
CA THR A 3 8.98 -58.94 -78.97
C THR A 3 10.17 -58.67 -78.05
N LYS A 4 10.39 -57.41 -77.70
CA LYS A 4 11.35 -56.99 -76.67
C LYS A 4 10.65 -57.01 -75.31
N SER A 5 11.12 -57.83 -74.37
CA SER A 5 10.69 -57.78 -72.97
C SER A 5 11.48 -56.70 -72.23
N LEU A 6 10.79 -55.73 -71.67
CA LEU A 6 11.33 -54.66 -70.83
C LEU A 6 11.19 -55.09 -69.35
N PHE A 7 12.30 -55.30 -68.66
CA PHE A 7 12.32 -55.49 -67.20
C PHE A 7 12.35 -54.13 -66.50
N ILE A 8 11.32 -53.83 -65.71
CA ILE A 8 11.30 -52.68 -64.79
C ILE A 8 11.68 -53.19 -63.40
N ALA A 9 12.83 -52.76 -62.88
CA ALA A 9 13.22 -52.97 -61.50
C ALA A 9 12.53 -51.92 -60.61
N VAL A 10 11.63 -52.35 -59.73
CA VAL A 10 10.99 -51.49 -58.73
C VAL A 10 11.90 -51.42 -57.50
N LEU A 11 12.51 -50.26 -57.28
CA LEU A 11 13.31 -49.96 -56.09
C LEU A 11 12.34 -49.70 -54.91
N PHE A 12 12.22 -50.66 -54.00
CA PHE A 12 11.49 -50.48 -52.73
C PHE A 12 12.34 -49.60 -51.81
N CYS A 13 12.02 -48.30 -51.77
CA CYS A 13 12.58 -47.37 -50.80
C CYS A 13 11.90 -47.63 -49.44
N ALA A 14 12.62 -48.19 -48.48
CA ALA A 14 12.13 -48.34 -47.11
C ALA A 14 11.99 -46.96 -46.46
N VAL A 15 10.76 -46.44 -46.43
CA VAL A 15 10.44 -45.19 -45.75
C VAL A 15 10.34 -45.50 -44.25
N ASN A 16 11.36 -45.11 -43.48
CA ASN A 16 11.27 -45.12 -42.03
C ASN A 16 10.25 -44.07 -41.59
N PHE A 17 9.03 -44.48 -41.29
CA PHE A 17 8.06 -43.63 -40.60
C PHE A 17 8.53 -43.40 -39.17
N SER A 18 9.16 -42.26 -38.93
CA SER A 18 9.37 -41.74 -37.58
C SER A 18 8.04 -41.11 -37.16
N THR A 19 7.34 -41.70 -36.19
CA THR A 19 6.17 -41.04 -35.58
C THR A 19 6.66 -39.81 -34.82
N ALA A 20 6.59 -38.63 -35.45
CA ALA A 20 6.92 -37.37 -34.81
C ALA A 20 5.86 -37.07 -33.73
N MET A 21 6.18 -37.36 -32.48
CA MET A 21 5.44 -36.81 -31.34
C MET A 21 5.82 -35.33 -31.23
N ALA A 22 4.93 -34.43 -31.65
CA ALA A 22 5.14 -33.00 -31.49
C ALA A 22 4.86 -32.60 -30.04
N GLN A 23 5.92 -32.42 -29.25
CA GLN A 23 5.92 -31.58 -28.04
C GLN A 23 5.21 -30.25 -28.30
N THR A 24 4.22 -29.92 -27.47
CA THR A 24 3.45 -28.69 -27.61
C THR A 24 3.74 -27.76 -26.45
N ALA A 25 4.06 -26.51 -26.76
CA ALA A 25 4.15 -25.46 -25.75
C ALA A 25 2.71 -25.02 -25.38
N PRO A 26 2.25 -25.22 -24.13
CA PRO A 26 0.94 -24.74 -23.71
C PRO A 26 0.90 -23.20 -23.62
N SER A 27 -0.27 -22.63 -23.86
CA SER A 27 -0.52 -21.19 -23.62
C SER A 27 -0.67 -20.91 -22.14
N PHE A 28 -0.11 -19.80 -21.65
CA PHE A 28 -0.31 -19.36 -20.27
C PHE A 28 -1.64 -18.67 -20.02
N ALA A 29 -2.41 -18.34 -21.06
CA ALA A 29 -3.71 -17.67 -20.95
C ALA A 29 -3.68 -16.49 -19.95
N ALA A 30 -4.51 -16.50 -18.90
CA ALA A 30 -4.59 -15.42 -17.92
C ALA A 30 -3.28 -15.22 -17.12
N ALA A 31 -2.40 -16.23 -17.08
CA ALA A 31 -1.09 -16.14 -16.43
C ALA A 31 0.00 -15.52 -17.33
N GLN A 32 -0.29 -15.18 -18.60
CA GLN A 32 0.71 -14.71 -19.56
C GLN A 32 1.48 -13.46 -19.09
N SER A 33 0.80 -12.50 -18.45
CA SER A 33 1.43 -11.25 -17.98
C SER A 33 2.19 -11.39 -16.66
N PHE A 34 2.00 -12.50 -15.94
CA PHE A 34 2.63 -12.73 -14.65
C PHE A 34 4.04 -13.30 -14.81
N ALA A 35 4.99 -12.68 -14.12
CA ALA A 35 6.33 -13.22 -13.90
C ALA A 35 6.39 -14.09 -12.65
N VAL A 36 5.61 -13.76 -11.62
CA VAL A 36 5.58 -14.47 -10.34
C VAL A 36 4.14 -14.71 -9.90
N LEU A 37 3.80 -15.97 -9.61
CA LEU A 37 2.54 -16.37 -8.97
C LEU A 37 2.83 -17.24 -7.74
N GLY A 38 2.28 -16.85 -6.60
CA GLY A 38 2.28 -17.64 -5.37
C GLY A 38 0.85 -17.99 -4.97
N SER A 39 0.65 -19.12 -4.29
CA SER A 39 -0.68 -19.53 -3.83
C SER A 39 -0.99 -18.97 -2.44
N SER A 40 -0.06 -19.14 -1.51
CA SER A 40 -0.19 -18.69 -0.11
C SER A 40 0.39 -17.30 0.11
N THR A 41 1.66 -17.09 -0.24
CA THR A 41 2.38 -15.83 -0.04
C THR A 41 3.47 -15.65 -1.10
N ILE A 42 3.89 -14.39 -1.29
CA ILE A 42 5.16 -14.06 -1.95
C ILE A 42 5.99 -13.25 -0.96
N THR A 43 7.24 -13.65 -0.75
CA THR A 43 8.16 -12.96 0.17
C THR A 43 9.50 -12.70 -0.50
N ASN A 44 10.01 -11.48 -0.35
CA ASN A 44 11.29 -11.06 -0.87
C ASN A 44 12.23 -10.54 0.23
N THR A 45 13.53 -10.82 0.10
CA THR A 45 14.62 -10.15 0.82
C THR A 45 15.54 -9.47 -0.20
N GLY A 46 16.14 -8.32 0.16
CA GLY A 46 17.10 -7.63 -0.70
C GLY A 46 16.53 -7.06 -2.01
N GLY A 47 17.43 -6.59 -2.88
CA GLY A 47 17.11 -5.78 -4.06
C GLY A 47 16.71 -6.60 -5.29
N THR A 48 15.69 -7.45 -5.17
CA THR A 48 15.16 -8.23 -6.30
C THR A 48 14.54 -7.33 -7.37
N ILE A 49 14.74 -7.65 -8.64
CA ILE A 49 14.13 -6.98 -9.80
C ILE A 49 13.22 -7.99 -10.52
N VAL A 50 11.94 -7.66 -10.66
CA VAL A 50 10.98 -8.48 -11.41
C VAL A 50 10.42 -7.70 -12.60
N THR A 51 10.53 -8.29 -13.79
CA THR A 51 9.93 -7.78 -15.03
C THR A 51 8.67 -8.56 -15.34
N GLY A 52 7.50 -7.97 -15.08
CA GLY A 52 6.17 -8.59 -15.26
C GLY A 52 5.24 -8.36 -14.06
N ASN A 53 4.01 -8.88 -14.14
CA ASN A 53 3.07 -8.82 -13.01
C ASN A 53 3.42 -9.83 -11.92
N MET A 54 3.00 -9.51 -10.69
CA MET A 54 3.13 -10.36 -9.52
C MET A 54 1.75 -10.64 -8.93
N GLY A 55 1.45 -11.89 -8.63
CA GLY A 55 0.13 -12.28 -8.13
C GLY A 55 0.19 -13.28 -6.98
N VAL A 56 -0.65 -13.10 -5.97
CA VAL A 56 -0.91 -14.12 -4.95
C VAL A 56 -2.40 -14.46 -4.89
N SER A 57 -2.75 -15.75 -4.94
CA SER A 57 -4.13 -16.21 -4.79
C SER A 57 -4.18 -17.70 -4.41
N ALA A 58 -5.00 -18.15 -3.45
CA ALA A 58 -6.01 -17.38 -2.73
C ALA A 58 -5.46 -16.51 -1.58
N GLY A 59 -4.18 -16.64 -1.24
CA GLY A 59 -3.51 -15.77 -0.28
C GLY A 59 -3.49 -14.30 -0.72
N THR A 60 -3.08 -13.42 0.19
CA THR A 60 -3.13 -11.97 -0.03
C THR A 60 -1.80 -11.26 0.25
N ALA A 61 -0.82 -11.94 0.83
CA ALA A 61 0.41 -11.29 1.25
C ALA A 61 1.51 -11.33 0.18
N ILE A 62 1.97 -10.14 -0.22
CA ILE A 62 3.19 -9.90 -0.99
C ILE A 62 4.07 -8.97 -0.15
N THR A 63 5.20 -9.46 0.34
CA THR A 63 6.09 -8.72 1.26
C THR A 63 7.50 -8.57 0.71
N GLY A 64 8.23 -7.52 1.15
CA GLY A 64 9.64 -7.32 0.79
C GLY A 64 9.90 -6.59 -0.54
N PHE A 65 8.86 -6.01 -1.16
CA PHE A 65 8.99 -5.17 -2.37
C PHE A 65 9.06 -3.68 -2.03
N LEU A 66 9.88 -3.39 -1.02
CA LEU A 66 10.95 -2.39 -0.94
C LEU A 66 12.01 -3.04 -0.01
N PRO A 67 13.30 -3.20 -0.42
CA PRO A 67 13.95 -2.59 -1.58
C PRO A 67 13.73 -3.32 -2.93
N GLY A 68 13.03 -4.46 -2.98
CA GLY A 68 12.71 -5.12 -4.25
C GLY A 68 11.84 -4.24 -5.17
N THR A 69 12.09 -4.30 -6.48
CA THR A 69 11.38 -3.55 -7.52
C THR A 69 10.65 -4.46 -8.50
N LEU A 70 9.58 -3.93 -9.09
CA LEU A 70 8.69 -4.63 -10.01
C LEU A 70 8.34 -3.67 -11.15
N SER A 71 8.47 -4.11 -12.40
CA SER A 71 8.08 -3.30 -13.56
C SER A 71 6.57 -3.37 -13.88
N GLY A 72 5.89 -4.43 -13.42
CA GLY A 72 4.44 -4.61 -13.53
C GLY A 72 3.71 -4.27 -12.23
N LEU A 73 2.48 -4.79 -12.10
CA LEU A 73 1.62 -4.54 -10.94
C LEU A 73 1.55 -5.76 -10.00
N LYS A 74 1.20 -5.49 -8.74
CA LYS A 74 0.94 -6.50 -7.71
C LYS A 74 -0.56 -6.75 -7.62
N TYR A 75 -0.96 -8.02 -7.63
CA TYR A 75 -2.34 -8.46 -7.47
C TYR A 75 -2.44 -9.44 -6.31
N SER A 76 -3.46 -9.31 -5.48
CA SER A 76 -3.61 -10.13 -4.27
C SER A 76 -5.04 -10.58 -4.07
N GLY A 77 -5.20 -11.86 -3.69
CA GLY A 77 -6.48 -12.46 -3.40
C GLY A 77 -7.23 -12.95 -4.64
N ALA A 78 -8.11 -13.94 -4.43
CA ALA A 78 -8.90 -14.59 -5.48
C ALA A 78 -9.79 -13.64 -6.32
N PRO A 79 -10.35 -12.54 -5.79
CA PRO A 79 -11.13 -11.59 -6.60
C PRO A 79 -10.30 -10.76 -7.59
N SER A 80 -8.97 -10.66 -7.41
CA SER A 80 -8.09 -9.98 -8.35
C SER A 80 -7.79 -10.85 -9.58
N ILE A 81 -7.14 -10.29 -10.59
CA ILE A 81 -6.70 -11.07 -11.76
C ILE A 81 -5.68 -12.18 -11.42
N ALA A 82 -5.12 -12.20 -10.20
CA ALA A 82 -4.29 -13.32 -9.73
C ALA A 82 -5.07 -14.63 -9.58
N GLY A 83 -6.39 -14.59 -9.31
CA GLY A 83 -7.24 -15.77 -9.19
C GLY A 83 -7.31 -16.58 -10.50
N PRO A 84 -7.82 -15.98 -11.59
CA PRO A 84 -7.82 -16.60 -12.91
C PRO A 84 -6.41 -16.99 -13.40
N ALA A 85 -5.38 -16.19 -13.08
CA ALA A 85 -4.00 -16.50 -13.43
C ALA A 85 -3.49 -17.78 -12.73
N GLN A 86 -3.81 -17.99 -11.45
CA GLN A 86 -3.48 -19.25 -10.75
C GLN A 86 -4.20 -20.46 -11.34
N ALA A 87 -5.46 -20.31 -11.77
CA ALA A 87 -6.18 -21.37 -12.47
C ALA A 87 -5.48 -21.72 -13.81
N SER A 88 -5.14 -20.72 -14.62
CA SER A 88 -4.40 -20.94 -15.88
C SER A 88 -3.01 -21.55 -15.65
N ALA A 89 -2.29 -21.15 -14.60
CA ALA A 89 -1.01 -21.76 -14.23
C ALA A 89 -1.17 -23.25 -13.87
N THR A 90 -2.27 -23.60 -13.19
CA THR A 90 -2.63 -24.99 -12.88
C THR A 90 -2.93 -25.78 -14.16
N ASP A 91 -3.66 -25.20 -15.12
CA ASP A 91 -3.95 -25.84 -16.41
C ASP A 91 -2.68 -26.10 -17.22
N VAL A 92 -1.74 -25.14 -17.25
CA VAL A 92 -0.43 -25.33 -17.88
C VAL A 92 0.33 -26.48 -17.22
N TYR A 93 0.36 -26.51 -15.89
CA TYR A 93 1.03 -27.59 -15.15
C TYR A 93 0.44 -28.96 -15.47
N LEU A 94 -0.89 -29.09 -15.48
CA LEU A 94 -1.59 -30.34 -15.79
C LEU A 94 -1.36 -30.75 -17.25
N ASN A 95 -1.38 -29.80 -18.19
CA ASN A 95 -1.06 -30.05 -19.59
C ASN A 95 0.36 -30.61 -19.74
N LEU A 96 1.36 -29.93 -19.16
CA LEU A 96 2.76 -30.36 -19.21
C LEU A 96 2.93 -31.74 -18.61
N LYS A 97 2.30 -32.02 -17.46
CA LYS A 97 2.36 -33.33 -16.77
C LYS A 97 1.73 -34.45 -17.60
N ALA A 98 0.71 -34.16 -18.41
CA ALA A 98 -0.01 -35.14 -19.21
C ALA A 98 0.70 -35.50 -20.53
N GLN A 99 1.71 -34.74 -20.96
CA GLN A 99 2.40 -35.01 -22.22
C GLN A 99 3.21 -36.31 -22.15
N THR A 100 3.09 -37.16 -23.18
CA THR A 100 3.75 -38.46 -23.25
C THR A 100 5.26 -38.31 -23.46
N SER A 101 6.06 -38.87 -22.56
CA SER A 101 7.52 -38.95 -22.69
C SER A 101 7.97 -40.32 -23.22
N LEU A 102 9.17 -40.37 -23.79
CA LEU A 102 9.80 -41.61 -24.22
C LEU A 102 10.63 -42.20 -23.08
N THR A 103 10.74 -43.52 -23.03
CA THR A 103 11.59 -44.20 -22.04
C THR A 103 13.08 -43.82 -22.19
N THR A 104 13.51 -43.46 -23.41
CA THR A 104 14.87 -43.02 -23.73
C THR A 104 15.22 -41.64 -23.20
N THR A 105 14.21 -40.83 -22.82
CA THR A 105 14.39 -39.49 -22.25
C THR A 105 14.14 -39.45 -20.74
N ASN A 106 14.04 -40.61 -20.10
CA ASN A 106 14.04 -40.73 -18.65
C ASN A 106 15.46 -40.52 -18.11
N LEU A 107 15.64 -39.45 -17.33
CA LEU A 107 16.89 -39.03 -16.73
C LEU A 107 16.93 -39.28 -15.22
N THR A 108 16.00 -40.09 -14.67
CA THR A 108 15.96 -40.43 -13.25
C THR A 108 17.33 -40.91 -12.75
N GLY A 109 17.80 -40.32 -11.66
CA GLY A 109 19.10 -40.64 -11.06
C GLY A 109 20.31 -39.99 -11.75
N LYS A 110 20.11 -39.28 -12.87
CA LYS A 110 21.18 -38.46 -13.48
C LYS A 110 21.19 -37.07 -12.88
N VAL A 111 22.38 -36.55 -12.64
CA VAL A 111 22.60 -35.14 -12.31
C VAL A 111 22.70 -34.35 -13.62
N LEU A 112 21.95 -33.26 -13.72
CA LEU A 112 22.07 -32.31 -14.81
C LEU A 112 23.35 -31.49 -14.59
N GLY A 113 24.17 -31.35 -15.64
CA GLY A 113 25.42 -30.59 -15.58
C GLY A 113 26.50 -31.21 -14.68
N GLU A 114 27.38 -32.02 -15.29
CA GLU A 114 28.65 -32.47 -14.72
C GLU A 114 29.80 -32.16 -15.72
N THR A 115 31.05 -32.06 -15.26
CA THR A 115 32.23 -31.96 -16.15
C THR A 115 32.95 -33.31 -16.11
N ALA A 116 33.21 -34.05 -17.20
CA ALA A 116 33.29 -33.71 -18.61
C ALA A 116 32.17 -34.37 -19.45
N GLY A 117 31.63 -33.59 -20.41
CA GLY A 117 30.52 -33.96 -21.28
C GLY A 117 29.23 -33.25 -20.88
N ALA A 118 29.22 -31.91 -20.97
CA ALA A 118 28.04 -31.07 -20.78
C ALA A 118 26.81 -31.74 -21.41
N ILE A 119 25.83 -32.12 -20.58
CA ILE A 119 24.61 -32.74 -21.07
C ILE A 119 23.95 -31.73 -21.99
N THR A 120 24.04 -32.00 -23.29
CA THR A 120 23.39 -31.23 -24.32
C THR A 120 22.12 -31.95 -24.68
N LEU A 121 20.98 -31.33 -24.38
CA LEU A 121 19.67 -31.89 -24.67
C LEU A 121 19.13 -31.26 -25.94
N SER A 122 18.58 -32.08 -26.83
CA SER A 122 17.81 -31.63 -27.99
C SER A 122 16.36 -31.32 -27.57
N PRO A 123 15.54 -30.68 -28.42
CA PRO A 123 14.16 -30.37 -28.07
C PRO A 123 13.39 -31.66 -27.77
N GLY A 124 12.71 -31.72 -26.63
CA GLY A 124 12.20 -32.99 -26.10
C GLY A 124 11.47 -32.87 -24.76
N ILE A 125 10.83 -33.97 -24.37
CA ILE A 125 10.23 -34.17 -23.05
C ILE A 125 11.16 -35.09 -22.24
N TYR A 126 11.66 -34.61 -21.11
CA TYR A 126 12.60 -35.29 -20.22
C TYR A 126 11.95 -35.56 -18.86
N THR A 127 12.07 -36.80 -18.37
CA THR A 127 11.42 -37.21 -17.12
C THR A 127 12.39 -37.55 -16.00
N PHE A 128 11.96 -37.25 -14.77
CA PHE A 128 12.55 -37.74 -13.54
C PHE A 128 11.41 -38.30 -12.68
N SER A 129 11.40 -39.59 -12.37
CA SER A 129 10.38 -40.17 -11.48
C SER A 129 10.55 -39.74 -10.02
N SER A 130 11.74 -39.23 -9.67
CA SER A 130 12.10 -38.70 -8.36
C SER A 130 12.61 -37.25 -8.49
N SER A 131 13.48 -36.80 -7.59
CA SER A 131 14.06 -35.46 -7.64
C SER A 131 15.06 -35.31 -8.78
N ALA A 132 15.18 -34.09 -9.30
CA ALA A 132 16.21 -33.69 -10.24
C ALA A 132 17.20 -32.73 -9.57
N GLN A 133 18.47 -32.83 -9.94
CA GLN A 133 19.54 -31.97 -9.44
C GLN A 133 20.32 -31.38 -10.62
N LEU A 134 20.68 -30.10 -10.54
CA LEU A 134 21.56 -29.41 -11.49
C LEU A 134 22.82 -28.90 -10.77
N ASN A 135 24.00 -29.44 -11.10
CA ASN A 135 25.25 -29.06 -10.42
C ASN A 135 26.11 -28.07 -11.21
N ALA A 136 26.10 -28.14 -12.54
CA ALA A 136 26.90 -27.26 -13.40
C ALA A 136 26.05 -26.66 -14.53
N THR A 137 26.54 -26.74 -15.78
CA THR A 137 25.84 -26.20 -16.95
C THR A 137 25.05 -27.30 -17.67
N LEU A 138 23.75 -27.05 -17.87
CA LEU A 138 22.88 -27.75 -18.80
C LEU A 138 22.75 -26.91 -20.07
N THR A 139 23.04 -27.51 -21.23
CA THR A 139 22.87 -26.85 -22.53
C THR A 139 21.66 -27.41 -23.26
N LEU A 140 20.76 -26.53 -23.67
CA LEU A 140 19.59 -26.85 -24.48
C LEU A 140 19.90 -26.49 -25.93
N ASP A 141 20.11 -27.51 -26.76
CA ASP A 141 20.38 -27.35 -28.19
C ASP A 141 19.06 -27.19 -28.93
N ASP A 142 18.66 -25.94 -29.13
CA ASP A 142 17.48 -25.57 -29.90
C ASP A 142 17.69 -25.75 -31.42
N SER A 143 18.88 -26.16 -31.87
CA SER A 143 19.22 -26.33 -33.29
C SER A 143 18.86 -25.09 -34.12
N SER A 144 19.02 -23.90 -33.52
CA SER A 144 18.64 -22.61 -34.09
C SER A 144 17.14 -22.44 -34.40
N ASN A 145 16.26 -23.27 -33.82
CA ASN A 145 14.82 -23.14 -33.93
C ASN A 145 14.27 -22.30 -32.75
N PRO A 146 13.79 -21.06 -32.99
CA PRO A 146 13.26 -20.20 -31.93
C PRO A 146 11.96 -20.71 -31.28
N ASN A 147 11.35 -21.75 -31.87
CA ASN A 147 10.16 -22.42 -31.36
C ASN A 147 10.47 -23.79 -30.75
N ALA A 148 11.74 -24.18 -30.62
CA ALA A 148 12.13 -25.42 -29.94
C ALA A 148 11.53 -25.50 -28.54
N VAL A 149 10.93 -26.64 -28.20
CA VAL A 149 10.26 -26.86 -26.91
C VAL A 149 11.05 -27.87 -26.09
N PHE A 150 11.25 -27.55 -24.81
CA PHE A 150 11.89 -28.42 -23.84
C PHE A 150 10.97 -28.53 -22.64
N ILE A 151 10.59 -29.75 -22.26
CA ILE A 151 9.71 -29.99 -21.12
C ILE A 151 10.42 -30.92 -20.16
N PHE A 152 10.58 -30.50 -18.91
CA PHE A 152 11.09 -31.30 -17.81
C PHE A 152 9.93 -31.66 -16.88
N GLN A 153 9.62 -32.95 -16.79
CA GLN A 153 8.60 -33.50 -15.89
C GLN A 153 9.31 -34.16 -14.71
N ILE A 154 9.23 -33.54 -13.52
CA ILE A 154 9.96 -33.96 -12.32
C ILE A 154 8.95 -34.42 -11.27
N GLY A 155 9.07 -35.67 -10.82
CA GLY A 155 8.12 -36.29 -9.89
C GLY A 155 8.16 -35.70 -8.49
N SER A 156 9.32 -35.19 -8.05
CA SER A 156 9.52 -34.60 -6.72
C SER A 156 10.13 -33.21 -6.78
N THR A 157 11.32 -32.98 -6.23
CA THR A 157 11.94 -31.66 -6.11
C THR A 157 12.91 -31.37 -7.25
N LEU A 158 13.11 -30.09 -7.56
CA LEU A 158 14.24 -29.62 -8.36
C LEU A 158 15.17 -28.82 -7.45
N THR A 159 16.47 -29.13 -7.48
CA THR A 159 17.50 -28.35 -6.78
C THR A 159 18.64 -27.98 -7.72
N THR A 160 19.21 -26.79 -7.57
CA THR A 160 20.44 -26.41 -8.26
C THR A 160 21.55 -26.12 -7.25
N ALA A 161 22.79 -26.49 -7.60
CA ALA A 161 23.98 -26.01 -6.90
C ALA A 161 24.18 -24.51 -7.17
N SER A 162 25.01 -23.87 -6.35
CA SER A 162 25.40 -22.47 -6.57
C SER A 162 26.15 -22.33 -7.91
N TYR A 163 25.90 -21.23 -8.63
CA TYR A 163 26.47 -20.93 -9.95
C TYR A 163 26.12 -21.92 -11.07
N ALA A 164 25.14 -22.80 -10.85
CA ALA A 164 24.61 -23.65 -11.90
C ALA A 164 24.02 -22.82 -13.05
N LYS A 165 23.92 -23.41 -14.24
CA LYS A 165 23.42 -22.72 -15.44
C LYS A 165 22.51 -23.61 -16.27
N VAL A 166 21.42 -23.05 -16.77
CA VAL A 166 20.67 -23.59 -17.90
C VAL A 166 20.79 -22.59 -19.02
N VAL A 167 21.35 -22.98 -20.15
CA VAL A 167 21.60 -22.08 -21.29
C VAL A 167 21.04 -22.66 -22.58
N MET A 168 20.47 -21.80 -23.42
CA MET A 168 20.17 -22.14 -24.81
C MET A 168 21.46 -22.10 -25.63
N LYS A 169 21.69 -23.09 -26.50
CA LYS A 169 22.87 -23.12 -27.38
C LYS A 169 22.95 -21.91 -28.31
N SER A 170 21.80 -21.43 -28.79
CA SER A 170 21.68 -20.19 -29.58
C SER A 170 21.82 -18.89 -28.77
N GLY A 171 21.77 -18.95 -27.43
CA GLY A 171 21.71 -17.77 -26.55
C GLY A 171 20.30 -17.16 -26.39
N GLY A 172 19.25 -17.80 -26.92
CA GLY A 172 17.86 -17.34 -26.73
C GLY A 172 17.39 -17.37 -25.26
N LYS A 173 16.32 -16.63 -24.95
CA LYS A 173 15.73 -16.56 -23.59
C LYS A 173 14.92 -17.79 -23.15
N GLY A 174 14.73 -18.78 -24.03
CA GLY A 174 14.07 -20.05 -23.69
C GLY A 174 12.57 -19.95 -23.34
N LYS A 175 11.80 -19.13 -24.07
CA LYS A 175 10.34 -18.95 -23.85
C LYS A 175 9.53 -20.26 -23.82
N ASN A 176 9.99 -21.28 -24.55
CA ASN A 176 9.37 -22.60 -24.68
C ASN A 176 10.08 -23.68 -23.85
N VAL A 177 10.81 -23.29 -22.80
CA VAL A 177 11.39 -24.21 -21.82
C VAL A 177 10.47 -24.25 -20.60
N PHE A 178 10.03 -25.44 -20.21
CA PHE A 178 9.08 -25.65 -19.12
C PHE A 178 9.60 -26.66 -18.11
N TRP A 179 9.47 -26.33 -16.83
CA TRP A 179 9.84 -27.17 -15.70
C TRP A 179 8.59 -27.45 -14.87
N GLN A 180 7.97 -28.61 -15.08
CA GLN A 180 6.85 -29.10 -14.29
C GLN A 180 7.41 -29.91 -13.12
N ILE A 181 7.17 -29.44 -11.89
CA ILE A 181 7.81 -29.97 -10.68
C ILE A 181 6.75 -30.46 -9.70
N GLY A 182 6.80 -31.75 -9.34
CA GLY A 182 5.80 -32.44 -8.54
C GLY A 182 5.72 -32.02 -7.07
N SER A 183 6.72 -31.28 -6.58
CA SER A 183 6.70 -30.66 -5.25
C SER A 183 7.26 -29.23 -5.32
N SER A 184 8.48 -29.00 -4.82
CA SER A 184 9.09 -27.68 -4.73
C SER A 184 10.36 -27.54 -5.56
N ALA A 185 10.66 -26.30 -5.96
CA ALA A 185 11.91 -25.93 -6.61
C ALA A 185 12.78 -25.09 -5.68
N THR A 186 14.08 -25.39 -5.59
CA THR A 186 15.09 -24.55 -4.92
C THR A 186 16.20 -24.22 -5.89
N ILE A 187 16.30 -22.95 -6.27
CA ILE A 187 17.31 -22.45 -7.20
C ILE A 187 18.44 -21.86 -6.38
N GLY A 188 19.59 -22.53 -6.40
CA GLY A 188 20.80 -22.22 -5.63
C GLY A 188 21.45 -20.88 -6.01
N THR A 189 22.33 -20.39 -5.13
CA THR A 189 22.79 -19.00 -5.19
C THR A 189 23.50 -18.69 -6.51
N TYR A 190 23.26 -17.52 -7.08
CA TYR A 190 23.86 -17.08 -8.35
C TYR A 190 23.66 -18.05 -9.53
N THR A 191 22.66 -18.93 -9.48
CA THR A 191 22.27 -19.78 -10.62
C THR A 191 21.69 -18.90 -11.72
N ASN A 192 22.10 -19.13 -12.97
CA ASN A 192 21.46 -18.54 -14.14
C ASN A 192 20.52 -19.56 -14.79
N PHE A 193 19.22 -19.39 -14.58
CA PHE A 193 18.20 -20.35 -14.96
C PHE A 193 17.43 -19.90 -16.21
N THR A 194 17.11 -20.85 -17.09
CA THR A 194 16.31 -20.59 -18.30
C THR A 194 15.02 -21.40 -18.25
N GLY A 195 13.90 -20.73 -18.48
CA GLY A 195 12.58 -21.35 -18.66
C GLY A 195 11.58 -21.07 -17.53
N ASN A 196 10.35 -21.51 -17.77
CA ASN A 196 9.20 -21.32 -16.90
C ASN A 196 9.13 -22.42 -15.85
N ILE A 197 9.15 -22.05 -14.58
CA ILE A 197 9.07 -22.97 -13.43
C ILE A 197 7.62 -23.03 -12.94
N LEU A 198 7.02 -24.22 -13.01
CA LEU A 198 5.71 -24.53 -12.46
C LEU A 198 5.85 -25.62 -11.39
N ALA A 199 5.86 -25.22 -10.13
CA ALA A 199 6.00 -26.11 -8.98
C ALA A 199 4.65 -26.33 -8.29
N LEU A 200 4.32 -27.58 -8.00
CA LEU A 200 3.08 -27.92 -7.31
C LEU A 200 2.99 -27.22 -5.95
N ALA A 201 4.08 -27.22 -5.19
CA ALA A 201 4.18 -26.62 -3.86
C ALA A 201 4.85 -25.24 -3.95
N SER A 202 6.12 -25.12 -3.55
CA SER A 202 6.81 -23.85 -3.38
C SER A 202 7.96 -23.65 -4.36
N ILE A 203 8.36 -22.38 -4.56
CA ILE A 203 9.57 -22.00 -5.29
C ILE A 203 10.43 -21.13 -4.39
N THR A 204 11.70 -21.49 -4.23
CA THR A 204 12.69 -20.68 -3.52
C THR A 204 13.80 -20.30 -4.50
N MET A 205 13.92 -19.00 -4.78
CA MET A 205 15.06 -18.41 -5.45
C MET A 205 16.01 -17.91 -4.37
N THR A 206 17.16 -18.58 -4.21
CA THR A 206 18.17 -18.14 -3.23
C THR A 206 18.99 -16.96 -3.77
N THR A 207 19.81 -16.35 -2.91
CA THR A 207 20.51 -15.08 -3.15
C THR A 207 21.14 -15.00 -4.55
N GLY A 208 20.78 -13.95 -5.31
CA GLY A 208 21.45 -13.61 -6.56
C GLY A 208 21.14 -14.52 -7.76
N ALA A 209 20.28 -15.53 -7.62
CA ALA A 209 19.83 -16.34 -8.75
C ALA A 209 19.01 -15.50 -9.76
N THR A 210 19.10 -15.83 -11.04
CA THR A 210 18.39 -15.16 -12.14
C THR A 210 17.56 -16.14 -12.96
N THR A 211 16.44 -15.69 -13.53
CA THR A 211 15.67 -16.47 -14.50
C THR A 211 15.12 -15.62 -15.64
N THR A 212 15.07 -16.19 -16.85
CA THR A 212 14.40 -15.60 -18.02
C THR A 212 12.94 -16.02 -18.18
N GLY A 213 12.40 -16.82 -17.25
CA GLY A 213 11.04 -17.34 -17.31
C GLY A 213 10.22 -17.07 -16.06
N LYS A 214 9.03 -17.67 -16.03
CA LYS A 214 8.00 -17.47 -14.98
C LYS A 214 8.27 -18.30 -13.73
N LEU A 215 7.81 -17.83 -12.57
CA LEU A 215 7.88 -18.52 -11.27
C LEU A 215 6.47 -18.75 -10.72
N PHE A 216 5.88 -19.91 -10.97
CA PHE A 216 4.51 -20.25 -10.56
C PHE A 216 4.48 -21.38 -9.52
N ALA A 217 4.15 -21.02 -8.27
CA ALA A 217 3.91 -21.93 -7.16
C ALA A 217 2.39 -22.12 -6.97
N LEU A 218 1.90 -23.35 -7.19
CA LEU A 218 0.46 -23.61 -7.33
C LEU A 218 -0.29 -23.77 -6.00
N THR A 219 0.38 -24.27 -4.96
CA THR A 219 -0.26 -24.53 -3.65
C THR A 219 0.46 -23.91 -2.46
N ALA A 220 1.68 -23.40 -2.64
CA ALA A 220 2.44 -22.76 -1.58
C ALA A 220 3.09 -21.43 -2.03
N ALA A 221 4.17 -21.04 -1.37
CA ALA A 221 4.77 -19.72 -1.51
C ALA A 221 5.85 -19.63 -2.59
N VAL A 222 6.11 -18.39 -3.05
CA VAL A 222 7.36 -18.02 -3.74
C VAL A 222 8.22 -17.19 -2.79
N THR A 223 9.48 -17.58 -2.62
CA THR A 223 10.46 -16.87 -1.79
C THR A 223 11.65 -16.44 -2.65
N MET A 224 12.07 -15.18 -2.52
CA MET A 224 13.16 -14.56 -3.29
C MET A 224 14.15 -13.83 -2.39
N ASP A 225 15.40 -13.76 -2.84
CA ASP A 225 16.46 -12.97 -2.25
C ASP A 225 17.38 -12.37 -3.34
N SER A 226 17.31 -11.05 -3.52
CA SER A 226 18.22 -10.29 -4.41
C SER A 226 18.32 -10.87 -5.83
N ASN A 227 17.18 -11.26 -6.42
CA ASN A 227 17.10 -11.99 -7.69
C ASN A 227 16.80 -11.10 -8.89
N ILE A 228 16.95 -11.63 -10.11
CA ILE A 228 16.42 -11.03 -11.35
C ILE A 228 15.45 -12.01 -12.01
N VAL A 229 14.20 -11.59 -12.24
CA VAL A 229 13.15 -12.43 -12.85
C VAL A 229 12.60 -11.73 -14.10
N GLU A 230 12.96 -12.22 -15.29
CA GLU A 230 12.53 -11.66 -16.58
C GLU A 230 11.42 -12.48 -17.25
N GLY A 231 10.45 -12.97 -16.47
CA GLY A 231 9.43 -13.92 -16.95
C GLY A 231 8.13 -13.31 -17.50
N GLY A 232 7.91 -12.01 -17.35
CA GLY A 232 6.69 -11.33 -17.78
C GLY A 232 6.72 -10.97 -19.27
N ASP A 233 5.69 -11.39 -19.99
CA ASP A 233 5.39 -10.84 -21.31
C ASP A 233 4.20 -9.89 -21.17
N LEU A 234 4.49 -8.58 -21.18
CA LEU A 234 3.44 -7.55 -21.11
C LEU A 234 2.76 -7.32 -22.46
N THR A 235 3.22 -7.97 -23.54
CA THR A 235 2.56 -7.87 -24.84
C THR A 235 1.27 -8.72 -24.81
N GLY A 236 0.12 -8.05 -24.95
CA GLY A 236 -1.20 -8.72 -24.99
C GLY A 236 -1.89 -8.98 -23.64
N ALA A 237 -1.38 -8.48 -22.52
CA ALA A 237 -2.22 -8.33 -21.32
C ALA A 237 -3.42 -7.41 -21.65
N PRO A 238 -4.61 -7.55 -21.02
CA PRO A 238 -5.60 -6.49 -21.05
C PRO A 238 -4.86 -5.20 -20.74
N GLN A 239 -4.84 -4.24 -21.67
CA GLN A 239 -4.31 -2.93 -21.36
C GLN A 239 -5.07 -2.49 -20.12
N ILE A 240 -4.32 -2.26 -19.04
CA ILE A 240 -4.87 -1.53 -17.93
C ILE A 240 -5.35 -0.22 -18.55
N VAL A 241 -6.67 -0.01 -18.49
CA VAL A 241 -7.22 1.28 -18.89
C VAL A 241 -6.66 2.25 -17.84
N ASP A 242 -5.90 3.20 -18.33
CA ASP A 242 -5.42 4.38 -17.63
C ASP A 242 -5.96 5.51 -18.52
N ALA A 243 -7.21 5.89 -18.25
CA ALA A 243 -7.96 6.71 -19.19
C ALA A 243 -7.44 8.15 -19.25
N ASP A 244 -6.74 8.60 -18.21
CA ASP A 244 -6.18 9.95 -18.13
C ASP A 244 -4.65 10.01 -18.29
N GLY A 245 -3.96 8.87 -18.29
CA GLY A 245 -2.53 8.74 -18.61
C GLY A 245 -1.61 9.21 -17.49
N ASP A 246 -2.07 9.21 -16.24
CA ASP A 246 -1.28 9.66 -15.08
C ASP A 246 -0.32 8.58 -14.54
N GLY A 247 -0.43 7.36 -15.06
CA GLY A 247 0.38 6.19 -14.69
C GLY A 247 -0.25 5.32 -13.61
N VAL A 248 -1.47 5.59 -13.18
CA VAL A 248 -2.28 4.77 -12.27
C VAL A 248 -3.38 4.08 -13.07
N ALA A 249 -3.60 2.80 -12.76
CA ALA A 249 -4.65 2.01 -13.38
C ALA A 249 -6.04 2.54 -12.99
N ASP A 250 -7.02 2.59 -13.90
CA ASP A 250 -8.40 3.03 -13.60
C ASP A 250 -9.02 2.31 -12.39
N ASN A 251 -8.65 1.04 -12.17
CA ASN A 251 -9.17 0.21 -11.08
C ASN A 251 -8.44 0.41 -9.73
N LEU A 252 -7.36 1.20 -9.73
CA LEU A 252 -6.55 1.60 -8.57
C LEU A 252 -6.53 3.11 -8.39
N ASP A 253 -7.11 3.85 -9.33
CA ASP A 253 -7.23 5.28 -9.36
C ASP A 253 -8.63 5.68 -8.84
N ASP A 254 -8.67 6.51 -7.81
CA ASP A 254 -9.92 7.08 -7.32
C ASP A 254 -10.49 8.16 -8.27
N TYR A 255 -9.64 8.65 -9.19
CA TYR A 255 -9.87 9.74 -10.14
C TYR A 255 -9.49 9.36 -11.59
N PRO A 256 -10.03 8.26 -12.15
CA PRO A 256 -9.58 7.66 -13.43
C PRO A 256 -9.79 8.52 -14.69
N ASN A 257 -10.22 9.78 -14.54
CA ASN A 257 -10.43 10.71 -15.65
C ASN A 257 -9.84 12.11 -15.35
N ASP A 258 -9.00 12.25 -14.32
CA ASP A 258 -8.35 13.49 -13.89
C ASP A 258 -6.88 13.25 -13.56
N ALA A 259 -6.01 13.36 -14.57
CA ALA A 259 -4.58 13.07 -14.45
C ALA A 259 -3.79 13.92 -13.43
N THR A 260 -4.46 14.85 -12.75
CA THR A 260 -3.87 15.63 -11.66
C THR A 260 -4.10 15.02 -10.29
N LYS A 261 -4.94 13.98 -10.16
CA LYS A 261 -5.35 13.33 -8.91
C LYS A 261 -5.33 11.82 -9.10
N ALA A 262 -5.02 11.08 -8.05
CA ALA A 262 -4.96 9.62 -8.08
C ALA A 262 -5.56 8.95 -6.84
N PHE A 263 -5.30 9.49 -5.64
CA PHE A 263 -5.61 8.80 -4.38
C PHE A 263 -6.31 9.71 -3.37
N ASN A 264 -7.37 9.20 -2.74
CA ASN A 264 -7.97 9.76 -1.53
C ASN A 264 -7.26 9.25 -0.26
N ASN A 265 -6.90 10.16 0.63
CA ASN A 265 -6.24 9.85 1.89
C ASN A 265 -7.06 10.42 3.07
N TYR A 266 -7.91 9.58 3.66
CA TYR A 266 -8.78 9.96 4.77
C TYR A 266 -8.05 9.93 6.12
N SER A 267 -8.20 10.98 6.93
CA SER A 267 -7.49 11.12 8.23
C SER A 267 -7.91 10.11 9.29
N THR A 268 -9.16 9.66 9.29
CA THR A 268 -9.69 8.69 10.27
C THR A 268 -10.81 7.82 9.67
N LYS A 269 -10.99 6.62 10.24
CA LYS A 269 -12.19 5.80 10.00
C LYS A 269 -13.33 6.28 10.90
N GLY A 270 -14.57 6.22 10.43
CA GLY A 270 -15.74 6.68 11.19
C GLY A 270 -15.98 8.19 11.12
N ALA A 271 -16.46 8.77 12.23
CA ALA A 271 -17.00 10.14 12.30
C ALA A 271 -15.94 11.25 12.24
N GLY A 272 -14.69 11.00 12.67
CA GLY A 272 -13.67 12.03 12.77
C GLY A 272 -12.97 12.02 14.14
N ALA A 273 -12.22 13.10 14.41
CA ALA A 273 -11.70 13.43 15.73
C ALA A 273 -12.37 14.72 16.21
N THR A 274 -12.65 14.85 17.50
CA THR A 274 -13.17 16.10 18.08
C THR A 274 -12.04 16.90 18.70
N VAL A 275 -11.96 18.17 18.35
CA VAL A 275 -11.16 19.16 19.06
C VAL A 275 -12.05 19.98 19.99
N ALA A 276 -11.56 20.24 21.19
CA ALA A 276 -12.23 21.03 22.21
C ALA A 276 -11.25 22.01 22.84
N PHE A 277 -11.73 23.22 23.15
CA PHE A 277 -10.90 24.35 23.54
C PHE A 277 -11.46 25.04 24.78
N GLU A 278 -10.55 25.64 25.54
CA GLU A 278 -10.80 26.71 26.52
C GLU A 278 -10.63 28.08 25.87
N ASP A 279 -11.44 29.07 26.24
CA ASP A 279 -11.46 30.40 25.64
C ASP A 279 -10.87 31.53 26.51
N GLN A 280 -10.61 31.24 27.79
CA GLN A 280 -10.10 32.24 28.74
C GLN A 280 -8.57 32.35 28.78
N TRP A 281 -7.87 31.59 27.94
CA TRP A 281 -6.41 31.65 27.83
C TRP A 281 -5.91 33.11 27.67
N PRO A 282 -4.91 33.56 28.44
CA PRO A 282 -3.98 32.76 29.25
C PRO A 282 -4.42 32.49 30.71
N ALA A 283 -5.63 32.89 31.12
CA ALA A 283 -6.20 32.44 32.39
C ALA A 283 -6.67 30.99 32.29
N LYS A 284 -6.75 30.29 33.42
CA LYS A 284 -7.28 28.90 33.45
C LYS A 284 -8.77 28.85 33.11
N GLY A 285 -9.57 29.77 33.65
CA GLY A 285 -11.03 29.67 33.57
C GLY A 285 -11.61 28.52 34.40
N ASP A 286 -12.79 28.05 34.02
CA ASP A 286 -13.51 26.91 34.61
C ASP A 286 -13.04 25.54 34.09
N PHE A 287 -12.33 25.52 32.96
CA PHE A 287 -11.57 24.38 32.48
C PHE A 287 -12.42 23.15 32.11
N ASP A 288 -13.61 23.39 31.58
CA ASP A 288 -14.61 22.36 31.27
C ASP A 288 -14.49 21.77 29.85
N MET A 289 -13.60 22.31 29.00
CA MET A 289 -13.30 21.91 27.63
C MET A 289 -14.53 21.86 26.74
N ASN A 290 -15.43 22.83 26.89
CA ASN A 290 -16.62 22.91 26.04
C ASN A 290 -16.85 24.30 25.39
N ASP A 291 -15.93 25.25 25.58
CA ASP A 291 -16.10 26.62 25.08
C ASP A 291 -16.29 26.67 23.58
N VAL A 292 -15.50 25.88 22.84
CA VAL A 292 -15.71 25.56 21.43
C VAL A 292 -15.39 24.09 21.21
N VAL A 293 -16.36 23.33 20.69
CA VAL A 293 -16.18 21.91 20.38
C VAL A 293 -16.48 21.65 18.91
N VAL A 294 -15.50 21.15 18.17
CA VAL A 294 -15.61 20.90 16.73
C VAL A 294 -15.22 19.46 16.40
N LEU A 295 -16.12 18.70 15.80
CA LEU A 295 -15.79 17.44 15.14
C LEU A 295 -15.16 17.74 13.79
N GLN A 296 -14.01 17.11 13.49
CA GLN A 296 -13.25 17.33 12.27
C GLN A 296 -12.81 16.02 11.60
N LYS A 297 -12.75 16.04 10.27
CA LYS A 297 -12.23 14.97 9.42
C LYS A 297 -11.65 15.54 8.14
N TYR A 298 -10.65 14.88 7.58
CA TYR A 298 -9.99 15.34 6.37
C TYR A 298 -9.94 14.24 5.30
N ASN A 299 -9.99 14.66 4.05
CA ASN A 299 -9.59 13.88 2.89
C ASN A 299 -8.52 14.67 2.13
N VAL A 300 -7.31 14.13 2.07
CA VAL A 300 -6.20 14.72 1.31
C VAL A 300 -6.05 13.96 0.01
N ILE A 301 -6.14 14.69 -1.10
CA ILE A 301 -6.06 14.10 -2.44
C ILE A 301 -4.66 14.32 -2.98
N THR A 302 -4.06 13.24 -3.49
CA THR A 302 -2.71 13.24 -4.06
C THR A 302 -2.72 12.79 -5.51
N ASN A 303 -1.75 13.24 -6.31
CA ASN A 303 -1.50 12.68 -7.64
C ASN A 303 -0.78 11.32 -7.58
N ALA A 304 -0.53 10.70 -8.74
CA ALA A 304 0.18 9.42 -8.89
C ALA A 304 1.54 9.35 -8.17
N LYS A 305 2.19 10.48 -7.91
CA LYS A 305 3.49 10.59 -7.21
C LYS A 305 3.35 10.82 -5.71
N ASN A 306 2.16 10.66 -5.14
CA ASN A 306 1.83 10.97 -3.74
C ASN A 306 2.11 12.43 -3.36
N VAL A 307 2.02 13.37 -4.30
CA VAL A 307 2.10 14.81 -4.04
C VAL A 307 0.69 15.34 -3.79
N VAL A 308 0.52 16.12 -2.72
CA VAL A 308 -0.78 16.70 -2.34
C VAL A 308 -1.21 17.74 -3.36
N VAL A 309 -2.43 17.60 -3.89
CA VAL A 309 -2.99 18.51 -4.91
C VAL A 309 -4.31 19.14 -4.48
N GLN A 310 -5.03 18.55 -3.52
CA GLN A 310 -6.27 19.10 -3.00
C GLN A 310 -6.51 18.62 -1.57
N VAL A 311 -7.13 19.46 -0.75
CA VAL A 311 -7.52 19.15 0.63
C VAL A 311 -9.01 19.42 0.79
N ILE A 312 -9.72 18.46 1.36
CA ILE A 312 -11.12 18.59 1.77
C ILE A 312 -11.19 18.41 3.28
N GLY A 313 -11.72 19.41 3.98
CA GLY A 313 -11.96 19.37 5.42
C GLY A 313 -13.46 19.38 5.74
N TYR A 314 -13.88 18.49 6.61
CA TYR A 314 -15.26 18.37 7.10
C TYR A 314 -15.28 18.73 8.58
N TYR A 315 -16.14 19.68 8.95
CA TYR A 315 -16.22 20.19 10.31
C TYR A 315 -17.67 20.27 10.77
N THR A 316 -17.90 20.03 12.06
CA THR A 316 -19.20 20.19 12.70
C THR A 316 -19.01 20.88 14.05
N LEU A 317 -19.56 22.08 14.21
CA LEU A 317 -19.62 22.79 15.47
C LEU A 317 -20.66 22.13 16.37
N LEU A 318 -20.19 21.53 17.48
CA LEU A 318 -20.99 20.76 18.42
C LEU A 318 -21.46 21.59 19.61
N ALA A 319 -20.59 22.45 20.15
CA ALA A 319 -20.86 23.28 21.33
C ALA A 319 -20.13 24.62 21.29
N THR A 320 -20.70 25.60 22.01
CA THR A 320 -20.20 26.98 22.16
C THR A 320 -20.39 27.45 23.62
N GLY A 321 -19.74 26.79 24.57
CA GLY A 321 -19.82 27.11 26.01
C GLY A 321 -19.21 28.46 26.40
N GLY A 322 -18.36 29.04 25.56
CA GLY A 322 -17.56 30.18 25.98
C GLY A 322 -18.27 31.54 25.99
N ASN A 323 -17.88 32.45 26.87
CA ASN A 323 -18.44 33.81 26.87
C ASN A 323 -17.85 34.69 25.75
N TYR A 324 -16.65 34.38 25.26
CA TYR A 324 -16.04 35.15 24.19
C TYR A 324 -16.61 34.76 22.82
N GLY A 325 -16.69 35.73 21.91
CA GLY A 325 -17.07 35.50 20.52
C GLY A 325 -15.93 34.86 19.74
N ASN A 326 -15.61 33.59 20.01
CA ASN A 326 -14.47 32.90 19.42
C ASN A 326 -14.70 32.56 17.95
N GLY A 327 -13.72 32.87 17.09
CA GLY A 327 -13.60 32.27 15.77
C GLY A 327 -12.92 30.91 15.83
N PHE A 328 -13.05 30.11 14.77
CA PHE A 328 -12.34 28.85 14.60
C PHE A 328 -11.64 28.78 13.25
N SER A 329 -10.37 28.41 13.27
CA SER A 329 -9.51 28.36 12.10
C SER A 329 -8.61 27.11 12.14
N VAL A 330 -8.13 26.71 10.97
CA VAL A 330 -7.15 25.61 10.84
C VAL A 330 -5.97 26.07 10.02
N GLN A 331 -4.76 25.96 10.59
CA GLN A 331 -3.51 26.17 9.87
C GLN A 331 -3.00 24.85 9.29
N PHE A 332 -2.72 24.85 7.99
CA PHE A 332 -2.14 23.73 7.25
C PHE A 332 -0.63 23.94 7.02
N PRO A 333 0.19 22.87 6.94
CA PRO A 333 1.65 22.96 6.85
C PRO A 333 2.15 23.27 5.43
N ILE A 334 1.51 24.22 4.76
CA ILE A 334 1.87 24.69 3.42
C ILE A 334 1.84 26.23 3.37
N PRO A 335 2.60 26.87 2.48
CA PRO A 335 2.54 28.31 2.32
C PRO A 335 1.13 28.78 1.92
N THR A 336 0.72 29.95 2.40
CA THR A 336 -0.56 30.58 2.01
C THR A 336 -0.69 30.71 0.49
N ALA A 337 0.41 31.04 -0.19
CA ALA A 337 0.48 31.20 -1.65
C ALA A 337 0.25 29.91 -2.44
N SER A 338 0.35 28.73 -1.81
CA SER A 338 0.07 27.45 -2.46
C SER A 338 -1.43 27.17 -2.56
N VAL A 339 -2.29 27.92 -1.88
CA VAL A 339 -3.74 27.66 -1.83
C VAL A 339 -4.46 28.38 -2.98
N SER A 340 -5.32 27.66 -3.69
CA SER A 340 -6.23 28.24 -4.69
C SER A 340 -7.59 27.54 -4.67
N GLY A 341 -8.62 28.20 -5.24
CA GLY A 341 -9.96 27.61 -5.36
C GLY A 341 -10.63 27.27 -4.03
N LEU A 342 -10.27 27.98 -2.94
CA LEU A 342 -10.87 27.76 -1.62
C LEU A 342 -12.38 28.02 -1.67
N THR A 343 -13.17 27.08 -1.17
CA THR A 343 -14.60 27.24 -0.90
C THR A 343 -14.94 26.76 0.50
N GLY A 344 -16.09 27.20 1.05
CA GLY A 344 -16.58 26.81 2.37
C GLY A 344 -15.88 27.47 3.57
N GLY A 345 -14.89 28.33 3.31
CA GLY A 345 -14.16 29.12 4.31
C GLY A 345 -13.41 30.27 3.64
N THR A 346 -12.63 31.03 4.43
CA THR A 346 -11.83 32.16 3.94
C THR A 346 -10.37 31.96 4.26
N LEU A 347 -9.46 32.28 3.33
CA LEU A 347 -8.02 32.24 3.58
C LEU A 347 -7.61 33.51 4.33
N GLU A 348 -6.98 33.36 5.49
CA GLU A 348 -6.56 34.51 6.29
C GLU A 348 -5.36 35.24 5.67
N ALA A 349 -5.48 36.56 5.54
CA ALA A 349 -4.42 37.40 5.02
C ALA A 349 -3.32 37.63 6.07
N GLY A 350 -2.08 37.82 5.61
CA GLY A 350 -0.94 38.13 6.49
C GLY A 350 -0.36 36.91 7.21
N GLN A 351 -0.70 35.69 6.79
CA GLN A 351 -0.12 34.45 7.30
C GLN A 351 0.98 33.90 6.38
N ASP A 352 2.02 33.30 6.96
CA ASP A 352 3.07 32.60 6.22
C ASP A 352 2.59 31.24 5.70
N LYS A 353 1.78 30.56 6.50
CA LYS A 353 1.13 29.28 6.21
C LYS A 353 -0.36 29.45 5.96
N ALA A 354 -0.92 28.54 5.18
CA ALA A 354 -2.34 28.53 4.87
C ALA A 354 -3.20 28.39 6.14
N VAL A 355 -3.89 29.47 6.51
CA VAL A 355 -4.89 29.48 7.60
C VAL A 355 -6.28 29.64 6.99
N VAL A 356 -7.12 28.62 7.15
CA VAL A 356 -8.51 28.65 6.69
C VAL A 356 -9.39 29.01 7.88
N VAL A 357 -10.08 30.15 7.78
CA VAL A 357 -11.08 30.63 8.74
C VAL A 357 -12.44 30.06 8.36
N LEU A 358 -13.07 29.33 9.30
CA LEU A 358 -14.40 28.75 9.09
C LEU A 358 -15.49 29.71 9.55
N PHE A 359 -15.30 30.31 10.71
CA PHE A 359 -16.15 31.36 11.26
C PHE A 359 -15.34 32.27 12.17
N THR A 360 -15.73 33.53 12.26
CA THR A 360 -15.03 34.55 13.07
C THR A 360 -15.65 34.76 14.44
N ASN A 361 -16.88 34.28 14.66
CA ASN A 361 -17.58 34.38 15.93
C ASN A 361 -18.62 33.27 16.07
N MET A 362 -18.40 32.36 17.00
CA MET A 362 -19.26 31.20 17.24
C MET A 362 -20.72 31.57 17.58
N ARG A 363 -20.96 32.76 18.15
CA ARG A 363 -22.32 33.25 18.48
C ARG A 363 -23.13 33.65 17.23
N SER A 364 -22.46 33.92 16.12
CA SER A 364 -23.11 34.09 14.82
C SER A 364 -23.49 32.75 14.19
N GLU A 365 -22.88 31.65 14.65
CA GLU A 365 -23.09 30.31 14.13
C GLU A 365 -24.22 29.58 14.87
N THR A 366 -24.32 29.77 16.19
CA THR A 366 -25.41 29.29 17.03
C THR A 366 -25.59 30.19 18.26
N SER A 367 -26.85 30.45 18.64
CA SER A 367 -27.18 31.13 19.90
C SER A 367 -27.31 30.17 21.08
N ALA A 368 -27.51 28.88 20.82
CA ALA A 368 -27.56 27.84 21.85
C ALA A 368 -26.14 27.37 22.18
N TRP A 369 -25.84 27.28 23.48
CA TRP A 369 -24.52 26.91 23.98
C TRP A 369 -24.25 25.42 23.78
N ASN A 370 -25.30 24.60 23.88
CA ASN A 370 -25.23 23.13 23.85
C ASN A 370 -24.33 22.54 24.94
N THR A 371 -24.21 23.20 26.09
CA THR A 371 -23.38 22.78 27.24
C THR A 371 -24.15 22.82 28.57
N VAL A 372 -25.30 23.52 28.60
CA VAL A 372 -26.14 23.73 29.78
C VAL A 372 -27.32 22.73 29.78
N PRO A 373 -27.41 21.80 30.75
CA PRO A 373 -28.53 20.87 30.86
C PRO A 373 -29.87 21.56 30.98
N GLY A 374 -30.88 21.08 30.24
CA GLY A 374 -32.24 21.62 30.25
C GLY A 374 -32.42 22.94 29.48
N ALA A 375 -31.34 23.54 28.95
CA ALA A 375 -31.46 24.67 28.03
C ALA A 375 -31.91 24.22 26.63
N THR A 376 -32.44 25.14 25.84
CA THR A 376 -32.79 24.86 24.44
C THR A 376 -31.55 24.49 23.64
N GLN A 377 -31.59 23.32 23.02
CA GLN A 377 -30.53 22.83 22.15
C GLN A 377 -30.62 23.46 20.75
N GLY A 378 -29.48 23.92 20.25
CA GLY A 378 -29.31 24.36 18.86
C GLY A 378 -28.85 23.23 17.96
N ALA A 379 -29.21 23.32 16.68
CA ALA A 379 -28.70 22.43 15.66
C ALA A 379 -27.18 22.62 15.47
N SER A 380 -26.45 21.52 15.32
CA SER A 380 -25.03 21.58 14.98
C SER A 380 -24.84 22.16 13.58
N LYS A 381 -23.84 23.02 13.41
CA LYS A 381 -23.52 23.65 12.11
C LYS A 381 -22.35 22.95 11.45
N THR A 382 -22.49 22.63 10.17
CA THR A 382 -21.47 21.92 9.39
C THR A 382 -20.77 22.85 8.41
N TYR A 383 -19.47 22.63 8.22
CA TYR A 383 -18.64 23.33 7.23
C TYR A 383 -17.87 22.29 6.43
N ASN A 384 -17.90 22.43 5.11
CA ASN A 384 -17.10 21.63 4.20
C ASN A 384 -16.21 22.57 3.43
N ILE A 385 -14.91 22.53 3.70
CA ILE A 385 -13.91 23.34 2.98
C ILE A 385 -13.24 22.48 1.93
N THR A 386 -12.95 23.06 0.77
CA THR A 386 -12.08 22.45 -0.23
C THR A 386 -11.16 23.51 -0.81
N PHE A 387 -9.90 23.16 -1.03
CA PHE A 387 -8.94 24.00 -1.75
C PHE A 387 -7.91 23.15 -2.48
N ASN A 388 -7.38 23.69 -3.58
CA ASN A 388 -6.30 23.10 -4.35
C ASN A 388 -4.94 23.54 -3.79
N VAL A 389 -3.93 22.70 -3.96
CA VAL A 389 -2.56 22.92 -3.51
C VAL A 389 -1.62 22.97 -4.71
N ALA A 390 -1.09 24.15 -5.00
CA ALA A 390 -0.05 24.34 -6.00
C ALA A 390 1.33 24.02 -5.42
N ASN A 391 2.14 23.26 -6.15
CA ASN A 391 3.47 22.80 -5.73
C ASN A 391 3.45 22.13 -4.35
N GLY A 392 2.47 21.26 -4.12
CA GLY A 392 2.29 20.61 -2.83
C GLY A 392 3.48 19.74 -2.41
N PRO A 393 3.62 19.48 -1.11
CA PRO A 393 4.58 18.50 -0.60
C PRO A 393 4.11 17.06 -0.90
N THR A 394 4.98 16.08 -0.69
CA THR A 394 4.54 14.68 -0.62
C THR A 394 3.57 14.49 0.55
N LEU A 395 2.67 13.51 0.48
CA LEU A 395 1.72 13.21 1.56
C LEU A 395 2.45 12.98 2.90
N SER A 396 3.59 12.29 2.87
CA SER A 396 4.40 12.07 4.07
C SER A 396 4.96 13.36 4.67
N ALA A 397 5.30 14.36 3.84
CA ALA A 397 5.78 15.66 4.29
C ALA A 397 4.64 16.61 4.68
N PHE A 398 3.46 16.47 4.07
CA PHE A 398 2.24 17.15 4.51
C PHE A 398 1.80 16.66 5.89
N GLY A 399 1.92 15.35 6.13
CA GLY A 399 1.58 14.71 7.39
C GLY A 399 0.07 14.77 7.69
N THR A 400 -0.27 14.53 8.96
CA THR A 400 -1.65 14.59 9.48
C THR A 400 -1.80 15.59 10.61
N ASP A 401 -0.74 16.36 10.89
CA ASP A 401 -0.59 17.14 12.11
C ASP A 401 -1.02 18.61 11.90
N TYR A 402 -2.25 18.80 11.42
CA TYR A 402 -2.82 20.13 11.21
C TYR A 402 -3.02 20.87 12.55
N ASN A 403 -3.11 22.18 12.50
CA ASN A 403 -3.15 23.02 13.68
C ASN A 403 -4.48 23.77 13.75
N PRO A 404 -5.57 23.14 14.26
CA PRO A 404 -6.82 23.81 14.55
C PRO A 404 -6.67 24.68 15.80
N PHE A 405 -7.30 25.85 15.79
CA PHE A 405 -7.25 26.80 16.90
C PHE A 405 -8.51 27.67 16.95
N ILE A 406 -8.80 28.17 18.15
CA ILE A 406 -9.77 29.26 18.32
C ILE A 406 -9.05 30.59 18.44
N VAL A 407 -9.75 31.66 18.04
CA VAL A 407 -9.18 33.01 18.03
C VAL A 407 -10.21 34.06 18.44
N ASN A 408 -9.81 35.00 19.28
CA ASN A 408 -10.60 36.17 19.65
C ASN A 408 -9.71 37.40 19.85
N MET A 409 -10.34 38.58 19.89
CA MET A 409 -9.67 39.86 20.14
C MET A 409 -10.03 40.35 21.54
N VAL A 410 -9.01 40.60 22.37
CA VAL A 410 -9.16 41.26 23.68
C VAL A 410 -8.51 42.64 23.56
N GLY A 411 -9.30 43.67 23.30
CA GLY A 411 -8.76 44.97 22.88
C GLY A 411 -8.01 44.85 21.55
N THR A 412 -6.73 45.24 21.51
CA THR A 412 -5.85 45.07 20.33
C THR A 412 -5.09 43.75 20.31
N SER A 413 -5.28 42.91 21.34
CA SER A 413 -4.52 41.69 21.59
C SER A 413 -5.21 40.52 20.87
N ARG A 414 -4.56 39.92 19.87
CA ARG A 414 -5.05 38.72 19.17
C ARG A 414 -4.69 37.46 19.96
N ARG A 415 -5.67 36.87 20.61
CA ARG A 415 -5.53 35.65 21.40
C ARG A 415 -5.82 34.45 20.51
N GLU A 416 -4.89 33.51 20.43
CA GLU A 416 -5.05 32.25 19.72
C GLU A 416 -4.81 31.10 20.69
N VAL A 417 -5.71 30.13 20.74
CA VAL A 417 -5.59 28.94 21.59
C VAL A 417 -5.44 27.71 20.70
N HIS A 418 -4.27 27.08 20.77
CA HIS A 418 -3.93 25.90 19.98
C HIS A 418 -3.83 24.65 20.86
N LEU A 419 -3.77 23.47 20.23
CA LEU A 419 -3.42 22.22 20.90
C LEU A 419 -2.05 22.34 21.59
N ALA A 420 -1.89 21.68 22.73
CA ALA A 420 -0.62 21.68 23.46
C ALA A 420 0.56 21.25 22.57
N GLY A 421 1.67 21.99 22.66
CA GLY A 421 2.86 21.78 21.85
C GLY A 421 2.80 22.34 20.42
N LYS A 422 1.65 22.80 19.94
CA LYS A 422 1.57 23.54 18.66
C LYS A 422 2.12 24.95 18.80
N THR A 423 2.70 25.45 17.73
CA THR A 423 3.14 26.85 17.64
C THR A 423 1.97 27.76 17.27
N PRO A 424 1.98 29.03 17.73
CA PRO A 424 1.04 30.05 17.26
C PRO A 424 1.14 30.27 15.75
N THR A 425 0.13 30.95 15.18
CA THR A 425 0.31 31.60 13.89
C THR A 425 1.18 32.85 13.98
N ILE A 426 1.58 33.43 12.85
CA ILE A 426 2.44 34.62 12.87
C ILE A 426 1.72 35.88 13.36
N LEU A 427 0.39 35.82 13.44
CA LEU A 427 -0.46 36.92 13.90
C LEU A 427 -0.75 36.85 15.41
N ALA A 428 -0.43 35.76 16.08
CA ALA A 428 -0.69 35.62 17.51
C ALA A 428 0.08 36.69 18.32
N ASP A 429 -0.59 37.29 19.29
CA ASP A 429 0.07 38.15 20.25
C ASP A 429 0.85 37.31 21.28
N GLN A 430 2.15 37.19 21.06
CA GLN A 430 3.05 36.41 21.92
C GLN A 430 3.42 37.13 23.22
N THR A 431 3.04 38.41 23.41
CA THR A 431 3.40 39.16 24.63
C THR A 431 2.72 38.65 25.90
N VAL A 432 1.69 37.80 25.74
CA VAL A 432 0.97 37.19 26.86
C VAL A 432 1.36 35.75 27.16
N PHE A 433 2.29 35.19 26.40
CA PHE A 433 2.82 33.86 26.70
C PHE A 433 3.50 33.85 28.06
N GLY A 434 3.22 32.81 28.87
CA GLY A 434 3.72 32.65 30.23
C GLY A 434 3.06 33.57 31.27
N THR A 435 1.96 34.26 30.91
CA THR A 435 1.20 35.10 31.85
C THR A 435 0.02 34.35 32.46
N LEU A 436 -0.53 34.86 33.57
CA LEU A 436 -1.65 34.25 34.30
C LEU A 436 -1.38 32.77 34.65
N ASP A 437 -2.14 31.82 34.09
CA ASP A 437 -1.94 30.38 34.34
C ASP A 437 -1.22 29.67 33.18
N ASP A 438 -1.07 30.33 32.04
CA ASP A 438 -0.28 29.82 30.92
C ASP A 438 1.20 29.67 31.31
N ASN A 439 1.79 28.57 30.86
CA ASN A 439 3.17 28.20 31.08
C ASN A 439 3.93 28.00 29.76
N THR A 440 3.49 28.70 28.70
CA THR A 440 4.19 28.71 27.42
C THR A 440 5.60 29.26 27.61
N ASN A 441 6.58 28.51 27.11
CA ASN A 441 7.98 28.87 27.07
C ASN A 441 8.53 28.48 25.70
N ILE A 442 8.67 29.49 24.82
CA ILE A 442 9.15 29.35 23.45
C ILE A 442 10.51 28.65 23.40
N ALA A 443 11.45 29.04 24.26
CA ALA A 443 12.80 28.50 24.29
C ALA A 443 12.83 27.02 24.69
N ALA A 444 11.88 26.59 25.51
CA ALA A 444 11.71 25.19 25.91
C ALA A 444 10.81 24.39 24.95
N GLY A 445 10.28 25.01 23.88
CA GLY A 445 9.33 24.36 22.96
C GLY A 445 8.00 23.99 23.62
N ARG A 446 7.64 24.60 24.75
CA ARG A 446 6.42 24.31 25.50
C ARG A 446 5.37 25.37 25.17
N TYR A 447 4.18 24.95 24.74
CA TYR A 447 3.11 25.85 24.32
C TYR A 447 1.75 25.39 24.81
N TYR A 448 0.88 26.34 25.15
CA TYR A 448 -0.55 26.17 25.43
C TYR A 448 -0.85 25.12 26.50
N VAL A 449 -0.10 25.18 27.60
CA VAL A 449 -0.32 24.36 28.79
C VAL A 449 -0.35 25.25 30.03
N THR A 450 -1.14 24.88 31.02
CA THR A 450 -1.17 25.53 32.32
C THR A 450 0.15 25.35 33.08
N LYS A 451 0.33 26.07 34.18
CA LYS A 451 1.44 25.87 35.14
C LYS A 451 1.47 24.45 35.73
N THR A 452 0.32 23.78 35.79
CA THR A 452 0.21 22.38 36.24
C THR A 452 0.36 21.37 35.10
N GLY A 453 0.53 21.81 33.85
CA GLY A 453 0.74 20.94 32.69
C GLY A 453 -0.54 20.44 32.02
N LEU A 454 -1.69 21.07 32.28
CA LEU A 454 -2.95 20.76 31.59
C LEU A 454 -3.03 21.51 30.25
N PRO A 455 -3.48 20.88 29.15
CA PRO A 455 -3.58 21.54 27.85
C PRO A 455 -4.81 22.44 27.78
N TYR A 456 -4.70 23.62 27.15
CA TYR A 456 -5.86 24.51 26.89
C TYR A 456 -6.75 24.06 25.72
N ALA A 457 -6.29 23.07 24.96
CA ALA A 457 -7.07 22.44 23.91
C ALA A 457 -6.67 20.98 23.73
N ILE A 458 -7.66 20.14 23.42
CA ILE A 458 -7.50 18.69 23.30
C ILE A 458 -8.00 18.19 21.95
N SER A 459 -7.47 17.05 21.51
CA SER A 459 -7.95 16.32 20.34
C SER A 459 -8.24 14.88 20.73
N VAL A 460 -9.47 14.44 20.54
CA VAL A 460 -9.97 13.11 20.89
C VAL A 460 -10.32 12.35 19.61
N PRO A 461 -9.86 11.10 19.40
CA PRO A 461 -10.02 10.37 18.14
C PRO A 461 -11.42 9.76 17.94
N THR A 462 -12.45 10.39 18.52
CA THR A 462 -13.86 10.05 18.40
C THR A 462 -14.71 11.29 18.67
N THR A 463 -16.03 11.18 18.54
CA THR A 463 -16.95 12.22 19.01
C THR A 463 -16.82 12.38 20.52
N PHE A 464 -16.30 13.53 20.95
CA PHE A 464 -16.08 13.82 22.37
C PHE A 464 -17.40 14.11 23.09
N ASN A 465 -17.62 13.44 24.24
CA ASN A 465 -18.74 13.74 25.13
C ASN A 465 -18.24 14.73 26.17
N TYR A 466 -18.38 16.01 25.88
CA TYR A 466 -17.82 17.08 26.70
C TYR A 466 -18.56 17.25 28.05
N PRO A 467 -17.87 17.79 29.07
CA PRO A 467 -18.48 18.15 30.36
C PRO A 467 -19.62 19.16 30.25
N ILE A 468 -20.46 19.19 31.27
CA ILE A 468 -21.46 20.25 31.50
C ILE A 468 -20.75 21.59 31.74
N GLU A 469 -21.36 22.68 31.27
CA GLU A 469 -20.92 24.06 31.51
C GLU A 469 -20.41 24.31 32.95
N GLY A 470 -19.21 24.87 33.07
CA GLY A 470 -18.54 25.20 34.34
C GLY A 470 -17.95 24.00 35.10
N THR A 471 -18.03 22.78 34.55
CA THR A 471 -17.53 21.57 35.19
C THR A 471 -16.13 21.21 34.70
N ASP A 472 -15.11 21.57 35.49
CA ASP A 472 -13.70 21.22 35.20
C ASP A 472 -13.57 19.76 34.71
N ILE A 473 -12.97 19.59 33.54
CA ILE A 473 -12.85 18.32 32.83
C ILE A 473 -12.22 17.23 33.70
N SER A 474 -11.31 17.58 34.62
CA SER A 474 -10.66 16.59 35.52
C SER A 474 -11.64 15.94 36.50
N LYS A 475 -12.81 16.54 36.75
CA LYS A 475 -13.89 15.94 37.54
C LYS A 475 -14.77 15.02 36.71
N ALA A 476 -15.01 15.38 35.45
CA ALA A 476 -15.81 14.60 34.52
C ALA A 476 -15.04 13.37 33.98
N PHE A 477 -13.73 13.54 33.77
CA PHE A 477 -12.77 12.54 33.29
C PHE A 477 -11.62 12.43 34.29
N THR A 478 -11.73 11.46 35.18
CA THR A 478 -10.89 11.28 36.39
C THR A 478 -9.41 11.07 36.10
N HIS A 479 -9.06 10.43 34.98
CA HIS A 479 -7.66 10.21 34.57
C HIS A 479 -7.11 11.28 33.62
N PHE A 480 -7.89 12.32 33.30
CA PHE A 480 -7.47 13.37 32.37
C PHE A 480 -6.18 14.08 32.84
N ALA A 481 -6.10 14.43 34.12
CA ALA A 481 -4.94 15.15 34.65
C ALA A 481 -3.66 14.29 34.62
N GLU A 482 -3.77 12.99 34.92
CA GLU A 482 -2.64 12.05 34.85
C GLU A 482 -2.17 11.83 33.41
N TRP A 483 -3.11 11.72 32.47
CA TRP A 483 -2.80 11.67 31.04
C TRP A 483 -2.06 12.94 30.59
N ALA A 484 -2.63 14.11 30.87
CA ALA A 484 -2.08 15.39 30.46
C ALA A 484 -0.67 15.62 31.01
N THR A 485 -0.48 15.43 32.32
CA THR A 485 0.81 15.69 32.99
C THR A 485 1.90 14.66 32.64
N SER A 486 1.52 13.48 32.15
CA SER A 486 2.46 12.49 31.61
C SER A 486 2.96 12.82 30.20
N GLY A 487 2.46 13.89 29.57
CA GLY A 487 2.73 14.17 28.15
C GLY A 487 1.98 13.23 27.21
N GLY A 488 0.85 12.68 27.65
CA GLY A 488 0.00 11.79 26.85
C GLY A 488 0.45 10.34 26.78
N VAL A 489 1.30 9.88 27.71
CA VAL A 489 1.83 8.50 27.74
C VAL A 489 0.97 7.58 28.61
N ASN A 490 0.49 8.06 29.76
CA ASN A 490 -0.36 7.30 30.66
C ASN A 490 -1.83 7.54 30.30
N TYR A 491 -2.70 6.55 30.51
CA TYR A 491 -4.15 6.67 30.26
C TYR A 491 -4.46 7.25 28.88
N ILE A 492 -3.85 6.70 27.82
CA ILE A 492 -4.05 7.14 26.42
C ILE A 492 -5.52 7.11 25.99
N ASP A 493 -6.33 6.34 26.71
CA ASP A 493 -7.77 6.16 26.57
C ASP A 493 -8.57 6.87 27.69
N TRP A 494 -8.03 7.92 28.32
CA TRP A 494 -8.69 8.67 29.41
C TRP A 494 -10.12 9.10 29.08
N TYR A 495 -10.42 9.31 27.80
CA TYR A 495 -11.75 9.68 27.29
C TYR A 495 -12.70 8.48 27.15
N SER A 496 -12.27 7.27 27.48
CA SER A 496 -13.07 6.05 27.36
C SER A 496 -14.30 6.06 28.27
N ASN A 497 -15.29 5.25 27.91
CA ASN A 497 -16.48 4.98 28.72
C ASN A 497 -16.64 3.48 29.02
N THR A 498 -15.63 2.65 28.73
CA THR A 498 -15.73 1.19 28.80
C THR A 498 -15.23 0.58 30.11
N ALA A 499 -14.43 1.32 30.88
CA ALA A 499 -13.92 0.92 32.18
C ALA A 499 -14.58 1.72 33.32
N ALA A 500 -14.72 1.08 34.48
CA ALA A 500 -15.10 1.77 35.71
C ALA A 500 -14.04 2.85 36.03
N ASP A 501 -14.46 3.92 36.70
CA ASP A 501 -13.59 4.98 37.20
C ASP A 501 -12.88 5.87 36.16
N TYR A 502 -13.24 5.81 34.87
CA TYR A 502 -12.69 6.71 33.83
C TYR A 502 -13.49 8.00 33.64
N ARG A 503 -14.79 7.96 33.95
CA ARG A 503 -15.72 9.04 33.66
C ARG A 503 -16.81 9.11 34.70
N ASN A 504 -17.16 10.32 35.14
CA ASN A 504 -18.37 10.57 35.92
C ASN A 504 -19.52 10.97 34.98
N PRO A 505 -20.49 10.08 34.69
CA PRO A 505 -21.53 10.34 33.70
C PRO A 505 -22.50 11.45 34.09
N SER A 506 -22.65 11.79 35.38
CA SER A 506 -23.53 12.88 35.81
C SER A 506 -22.96 14.27 35.52
N LEU A 507 -21.68 14.35 35.14
CA LEU A 507 -20.96 15.58 34.82
C LEU A 507 -20.80 15.79 33.31
N ILE A 508 -21.35 14.90 32.50
CA ILE A 508 -21.25 14.93 31.04
C ILE A 508 -22.52 15.54 30.47
N TYR A 509 -22.37 16.46 29.52
CA TYR A 509 -23.51 17.04 28.86
C TYR A 509 -24.25 15.98 28.04
N SER A 510 -25.56 15.86 28.27
CA SER A 510 -26.46 15.07 27.45
C SER A 510 -27.49 15.98 26.79
N LYS A 511 -27.75 15.71 25.50
CA LYS A 511 -28.68 16.44 24.66
C LYS A 511 -30.12 16.41 25.17
#